data_AF-A0A853C500-F1
#
_entry.id   AF-A0A853C500-F1
#
_cell.length_a   1.000
_cell.length_b   1.000
_cell.length_c   1.000
_cell.angle_alpha   90.00
_cell.angle_beta   90.00
_cell.angle_gamma   90.00
#
_symmetry.space_group_name_H-M   'P 1'
#
loop_
_entity.id
_entity.type
_entity.pdbx_description
1 polymer ?
#
loop_
_entity_poly.entity_id
_entity_poly.type
_entity_poly.pdbx_seq_one_letter_code
_entity_poly.pdbx_strand_id
1 'polypeptide(L)' 'MTNVERRLADNFWDLRDDAYDNPVRWRGVTAEVLFERMAEYVEAAEERGEPIDWQRDLTDRLACE' A
#
# COMPACT_ATOMS: atom_id res chain seq x y z
N MET A 1 -10.99 15.46 10.08
CA MET A 1 -10.59 14.16 9.49
C MET A 1 -11.54 13.09 9.96
N THR A 2 -12.17 12.40 9.02
CA THR A 2 -12.95 11.18 9.27
C THR A 2 -12.03 10.04 9.70
N ASN A 3 -12.58 8.96 10.26
CA ASN A 3 -11.79 7.79 10.64
C ASN A 3 -11.13 7.11 9.43
N VAL A 4 -11.75 7.19 8.25
CA VAL A 4 -11.21 6.65 6.99
C VAL A 4 -10.01 7.47 6.53
N GLU A 5 -10.12 8.81 6.53
CA GLU A 5 -9.03 9.71 6.16
C GLU A 5 -7.81 9.54 7.08
N ARG A 6 -8.04 9.33 8.38
CA ARG A 6 -6.96 9.05 9.34
C ARG A 6 -6.27 7.72 9.03
N ARG A 7 -7.05 6.66 8.82
CA ARG A 7 -6.51 5.33 8.49
C ARG A 7 -5.72 5.33 7.17
N LEU A 8 -6.14 6.11 6.19
CA LEU A 8 -5.39 6.27 4.93
C LEU A 8 -4.04 6.96 5.15
N ALA A 9 -4.02 8.04 5.94
CA ALA A 9 -2.80 8.75 6.26
C ALA A 9 -1.83 7.88 7.08
N ASP A 10 -2.33 7.12 8.06
CA ASP A 10 -1.52 6.23 8.89
C ASP A 10 -0.86 5.14 8.03
N ASN A 11 -1.64 4.47 7.17
CA ASN A 11 -1.12 3.45 6.25
C ASN A 11 -0.05 3.99 5.28
N PHE A 12 -0.23 5.23 4.80
CA PHE A 12 0.77 5.86 3.94
C PHE A 12 2.09 6.08 4.67
N TRP A 13 2.03 6.50 5.94
CA TRP A 13 3.23 6.65 6.77
C TRP A 13 3.89 5.31 7.08
N ASP A 14 3.11 4.26 7.34
CA ASP A 14 3.64 2.89 7.54
C ASP A 14 4.36 2.38 6.29
N LEU A 15 3.82 2.64 5.09
CA LEU A 15 4.45 2.25 3.82
C LEU A 15 5.78 2.99 3.60
N ARG A 16 5.82 4.29 3.90
CA ARG A 16 7.06 5.08 3.87
C ARG A 16 8.09 4.51 4.84
N ASP A 17 7.67 4.18 6.05
CA ASP A 17 8.57 3.69 7.09
C ASP A 17 9.12 2.32 6.72
N ASP A 18 8.32 1.41 6.17
CA ASP A 18 8.82 0.13 5.65
C ASP A 18 9.81 0.33 4.50
N ALA A 19 9.56 1.27 3.58
CA ALA A 19 10.50 1.60 2.50
C ALA A 19 11.83 2.16 3.03
N TYR A 20 11.77 2.94 4.11
CA TYR A 20 12.95 3.49 4.77
C TYR A 20 13.74 2.41 5.52
N ASP A 21 13.05 1.52 6.22
CA ASP A 21 13.65 0.46 7.03
C ASP A 21 14.14 -0.72 6.18
N ASN A 22 13.52 -0.97 5.04
CA ASN A 22 13.80 -2.12 4.15
C ASN A 22 14.15 -1.69 2.70
N PRO A 23 15.13 -0.81 2.46
CA PRO A 23 15.38 -0.21 1.14
C PRO A 23 15.79 -1.21 0.05
N VAL A 24 16.24 -2.41 0.44
CA VAL A 24 16.54 -3.51 -0.50
C VAL A 24 15.28 -4.08 -1.13
N ARG A 25 14.17 -4.20 -0.37
CA ARG A 25 12.88 -4.73 -0.87
C ARG A 25 12.21 -3.77 -1.85
N TRP A 26 12.47 -2.48 -1.67
CA TRP A 26 11.87 -1.41 -2.47
C TRP A 26 12.74 -1.03 -3.68
N ARG A 27 13.86 -1.73 -3.88
CA ARG A 27 14.77 -1.47 -4.99
C ARG A 27 14.10 -1.86 -6.31
N GLY A 28 13.83 -0.87 -7.16
CA GLY A 28 13.16 -1.06 -8.46
C GLY A 28 11.67 -0.76 -8.43
N VAL A 29 11.08 -0.55 -7.25
CA VAL A 29 9.71 -0.04 -7.12
C VAL A 29 9.70 1.42 -7.55
N THR A 30 9.04 1.70 -8.68
CA THR A 30 8.81 3.07 -9.16
C THR A 30 7.48 3.59 -8.61
N ALA A 31 7.28 4.90 -8.68
CA ALA A 31 5.99 5.50 -8.33
C ALA A 31 4.84 4.92 -9.19
N GLU A 32 5.10 4.63 -10.46
CA GLU A 32 4.13 4.05 -11.39
C GLU A 32 3.67 2.66 -10.93
N VAL A 33 4.62 1.77 -10.60
CA VAL A 33 4.31 0.43 -10.07
C VAL A 33 3.51 0.55 -8.78
N LEU A 34 3.89 1.47 -7.88
CA LEU A 34 3.17 1.69 -6.63
C LEU A 34 1.71 2.13 -6.89
N PHE A 35 1.48 3.09 -7.78
CA PHE A 35 0.14 3.58 -8.08
C PHE A 35 -0.71 2.53 -8.81
N GLU A 36 -0.12 1.74 -9.70
CA GLU A 36 -0.81 0.64 -10.39
C GLU A 36 -1.27 -0.43 -9.39
N ARG A 37 -0.36 -0.88 -8.50
CA ARG A 37 -0.71 -1.86 -7.45
C ARG A 37 -1.74 -1.32 -6.46
N MET A 38 -1.68 -0.03 -6.14
CA MET A 38 -2.70 0.62 -5.32
C MET A 38 -4.08 0.61 -6.01
N ALA A 39 -4.14 0.91 -7.31
CA ALA A 39 -5.38 0.93 -8.07
C ALA A 39 -6.01 -0.48 -8.16
N GLU A 40 -5.22 -1.50 -8.51
CA GLU A 40 -5.65 -2.91 -8.51
C GLU A 40 -6.24 -3.31 -7.17
N TYR A 41 -5.64 -2.82 -6.08
CA TYR A 41 -6.09 -3.15 -4.73
C TYR A 41 -7.42 -2.47 -4.38
N VAL A 42 -7.58 -1.18 -4.71
CA VAL A 42 -8.87 -0.46 -4.52
C VAL A 42 -9.98 -1.16 -5.26
N GLU A 43 -9.74 -1.49 -6.53
CA GLU A 43 -10.72 -2.21 -7.37
C GLU A 43 -11.11 -3.54 -6.72
N ALA A 44 -10.13 -4.36 -6.31
CA ALA A 44 -10.42 -5.64 -5.68
C ALA A 44 -11.11 -5.51 -4.30
N ALA A 45 -10.86 -4.44 -3.56
CA ALA A 45 -11.55 -4.17 -2.29
C ALA A 45 -12.99 -3.69 -2.50
N GLU A 46 -13.22 -2.86 -3.51
CA GLU A 46 -14.56 -2.45 -3.95
C GLU A 46 -15.39 -3.65 -4.40
N GLU A 47 -14.79 -4.58 -5.17
CA GLU A 47 -15.44 -5.83 -5.59
C GLU A 47 -15.84 -6.74 -4.42
N ARG A 48 -15.01 -6.79 -3.36
CA ARG A 48 -15.25 -7.63 -2.17
C ARG A 48 -16.16 -6.96 -1.14
N GLY A 49 -16.36 -5.65 -1.23
CA GLY A 49 -17.05 -4.87 -0.20
C GLY A 49 -16.32 -4.85 1.15
N GLU A 50 -15.01 -5.05 1.14
CA GLU A 50 -14.17 -5.15 2.33
C GLU A 50 -13.33 -3.88 2.53
N PRO A 51 -13.05 -3.49 3.79
CA PRO A 51 -12.16 -2.37 4.07
C PRO A 51 -10.71 -2.71 3.72
N ILE A 52 -10.04 -1.75 3.10
CA ILE A 52 -8.66 -1.82 2.66
C ILE A 52 -7.67 -1.89 3.85
N ASP A 53 -6.73 -2.83 3.81
CA ASP A 53 -5.54 -2.90 4.67
C ASP A 53 -4.26 -2.71 3.84
N TRP A 54 -3.94 -1.45 3.57
CA TRP A 54 -2.86 -1.04 2.66
C TRP A 54 -1.48 -1.56 3.08
N GLN A 55 -1.16 -1.53 4.38
CA GLN A 55 0.16 -1.96 4.86
C GLN A 55 0.38 -3.44 4.54
N ARG A 56 -0.54 -4.31 4.97
CA ARG A 56 -0.42 -5.75 4.71
C ARG A 56 -0.42 -6.03 3.20
N ASP A 57 -1.38 -5.43 2.50
CA ASP A 57 -1.71 -5.90 1.16
C ASP A 57 -0.82 -5.32 0.04
N LEU A 58 -0.18 -4.15 0.23
CA LEU A 58 0.86 -3.65 -0.67
C LEU A 58 2.24 -4.23 -0.35
N THR A 59 2.63 -4.28 0.92
CA THR A 59 3.97 -4.74 1.31
C THR A 59 4.19 -6.21 0.92
N ASP A 60 3.20 -7.08 1.12
CA ASP A 60 3.33 -8.51 0.78
C ASP A 60 3.51 -8.74 -0.73
N ARG A 61 2.90 -7.91 -1.58
CA ARG A 61 3.00 -8.04 -3.05
C ARG A 61 4.26 -7.39 -3.62
N LEU A 62 4.66 -6.22 -3.11
CA LEU A 62 5.87 -5.53 -3.56
C LEU A 62 7.14 -6.28 -3.14
N ALA A 63 7.11 -7.04 -2.05
CA ALA A 63 8.26 -7.82 -1.57
C ALA A 63 8.49 -9.16 -2.29
N CYS A 64 7.58 -9.59 -3.17
CA CYS A 64 7.66 -10.88 -3.88
C CYS A 64 8.18 -10.80 -5.32
N GLU A 65 8.55 -9.61 -5.83
CA GLU A 65 9.20 -9.41 -7.13
C GLU A 65 10.72 -9.23 -7.02
#